data_AF-A0A8H7TB09-F1
#
_entry.id   AF-A0A8H7TB09-F1
#
_cell.length_a   1.000
_cell.length_b   1.000
_cell.length_c   1.000
_cell.angle_alpha   90.00
_cell.angle_beta   90.00
_cell.angle_gamma   90.00
#
_symmetry.space_group_name_H-M   'P 1'
#
loop_
_entity.id
_entity.type
_entity.pdbx_description
1 polymer ?
#
loop_
_entity_poly.entity_id
_entity_poly.type
_entity_poly.pdbx_seq_one_letter_code
_entity_poly.pdbx_strand_id
1 'polypeptide(L)' 'MLKALGKTPLQGAKSALVAAASPEVKEKKEKYKGAYLGPGGKLARASAAGRDEKLAKKLWELSEKTVREILESKGLQ' A
#
# COMPACT_ATOMS: atom_id res chain seq x y z
N MET A 1 -1.80 29.23 -21.08
CA MET A 1 -2.19 27.80 -21.04
C MET A 1 -2.00 27.28 -19.62
N LEU A 2 -3.08 26.84 -18.97
CA LEU A 2 -3.02 26.27 -17.61
C LEU A 2 -2.50 24.83 -17.71
N LYS A 3 -1.31 24.54 -17.17
CA LYS A 3 -0.82 23.15 -17.04
C LYS A 3 -1.78 22.38 -16.13
N ALA A 4 -2.24 21.22 -16.57
CA ALA A 4 -3.08 20.34 -15.75
C ALA A 4 -2.40 20.05 -14.39
N LEU A 5 -3.12 20.30 -13.29
CA LEU A 5 -2.64 20.21 -11.91
C LEU A 5 -2.54 18.75 -11.39
N GLY A 6 -2.76 17.74 -12.24
CA GLY A 6 -2.82 16.33 -11.86
C GLY A 6 -1.90 15.43 -12.69
N LYS A 7 -1.54 14.28 -12.12
CA LYS A 7 -0.84 13.21 -12.86
C LYS A 7 -1.82 12.49 -13.79
N THR A 8 -1.33 12.04 -14.95
CA THR A 8 -2.06 11.08 -15.79
C THR A 8 -2.16 9.72 -15.10
N PRO A 9 -3.15 8.87 -15.45
CA PRO A 9 -3.26 7.52 -14.89
C PRO A 9 -1.96 6.71 -15.01
N LEU A 10 -1.30 6.76 -16.17
CA LEU A 10 -0.02 6.08 -16.41
C LEU A 10 1.08 6.59 -15.46
N GLN A 11 1.16 7.90 -15.22
CA GLN A 11 2.13 8.46 -14.28
C GLN A 11 1.82 8.10 -12.82
N GLY A 12 0.53 7.95 -12.47
CA GLY A 12 0.10 7.50 -11.14
C GLY A 12 0.40 6.03 -10.88
N ALA A 13 0.22 5.16 -11.89
CA ALA A 13 0.41 3.71 -11.79
C ALA A 13 1.87 3.26 -11.67
N LYS A 14 2.85 4.14 -11.91
CA LYS A 14 4.28 3.78 -11.96
C LYS A 14 4.77 3.02 -10.73
N SER A 15 4.38 3.42 -9.52
CA SER A 15 4.84 2.72 -8.30
C SER A 15 4.30 1.29 -8.23
N ALA A 16 3.04 1.07 -8.60
CA ALA A 16 2.43 -0.25 -8.67
C ALA A 16 3.09 -1.12 -9.75
N LEU A 17 3.35 -0.56 -10.93
CA LEU A 17 4.05 -1.25 -12.01
C LEU A 17 5.46 -1.67 -11.61
N VAL A 18 6.22 -0.79 -10.95
CA VAL A 18 7.56 -1.12 -10.44
C VAL A 18 7.49 -2.21 -9.38
N ALA A 19 6.57 -2.11 -8.42
CA ALA A 19 6.41 -3.12 -7.36
C ALA A 19 6.08 -4.51 -7.92
N ALA A 20 5.24 -4.57 -8.95
CA ALA A 20 4.74 -5.82 -9.51
C ALA A 20 5.69 -6.44 -10.55
N ALA A 21 6.35 -5.62 -11.38
CA ALA A 21 7.01 -6.07 -12.60
C ALA A 21 8.50 -5.76 -12.71
N SER A 22 9.10 -4.97 -11.81
CA SER A 22 10.52 -4.61 -11.92
C SER A 22 11.44 -5.81 -11.64
N PRO A 23 12.40 -6.13 -12.54
CA PRO A 23 13.41 -7.14 -12.27
C PRO A 23 14.22 -6.83 -11.00
N GLU A 24 14.52 -5.55 -10.75
CA GLU A 24 15.27 -5.15 -9.56
C GLU A 24 14.52 -5.48 -8.27
N VAL A 25 13.19 -5.34 -8.26
CA VAL A 25 12.36 -5.69 -7.09
C VAL A 25 12.41 -7.19 -6.83
N LYS A 26 12.40 -8.00 -7.90
CA LYS A 26 12.53 -9.45 -7.82
C LYS A 26 13.91 -9.88 -7.33
N GLU A 27 14.97 -9.33 -7.89
CA GLU A 27 16.36 -9.66 -7.55
C GLU A 27 16.73 -9.22 -6.13
N LYS A 28 16.24 -8.05 -5.69
CA LYS A 28 16.55 -7.48 -4.37
C LYS A 28 15.37 -7.64 -3.41
N LYS A 29 14.76 -8.84 -3.38
CA LYS A 29 13.54 -9.12 -2.62
C LYS A 29 13.58 -8.63 -1.17
N GLU A 30 14.65 -8.91 -0.44
CA GLU A 30 14.78 -8.52 0.98
C GLU A 30 14.76 -7.00 1.19
N LYS A 31 15.23 -6.23 0.19
CA LYS A 31 15.21 -4.77 0.24
C LYS A 31 13.82 -4.19 -0.04
N TYR A 32 13.01 -4.87 -0.84
CA TYR A 32 11.73 -4.36 -1.33
C TYR A 32 10.51 -4.95 -0.61
N LYS A 33 10.64 -6.11 0.03
CA LYS A 33 9.55 -6.78 0.76
C LYS A 33 9.05 -5.89 1.90
N GLY A 34 7.76 -5.54 1.87
CA GLY A 34 7.13 -4.69 2.90
C GLY A 34 7.58 -3.23 2.88
N ALA A 35 8.41 -2.83 1.92
CA ALA A 35 8.90 -1.46 1.83
C ALA A 35 7.87 -0.53 1.18
N TYR A 36 7.90 0.75 1.58
CA TYR A 36 7.08 1.78 0.96
C TYR A 36 7.74 2.32 -0.31
N LEU A 37 7.00 2.30 -1.43
CA LEU A 37 7.43 2.90 -2.69
C LEU A 37 6.73 4.24 -2.91
N GLY A 38 7.54 5.30 -2.89
CA GLY A 38 7.10 6.66 -3.20
C GLY A 38 6.91 6.90 -4.71
N PRO A 39 6.75 8.18 -5.09
CA PRO A 39 6.53 8.57 -6.48
C PRO A 39 7.55 7.98 -7.45
N GLY A 40 7.04 7.32 -8.50
CA GLY A 40 7.89 6.70 -9.53
C GLY A 40 8.48 5.33 -9.14
N GLY A 41 8.06 4.72 -8.03
CA GLY A 41 8.50 3.37 -7.64
C GLY A 41 9.81 3.34 -6.88
N LYS A 42 10.25 4.47 -6.33
CA LYS A 42 11.48 4.57 -5.52
C LYS A 42 11.19 4.26 -4.06
N LEU A 43 12.12 3.59 -3.38
CA LEU A 43 12.03 3.39 -1.93
C LEU A 43 11.95 4.72 -1.21
N ALA A 44 11.01 4.81 -0.29
CA ALA A 44 10.77 5.99 0.52
C ALA A 44 10.44 5.57 1.96
N ARG A 45 10.56 6.53 2.87
CA ARG A 45 10.18 6.33 4.27
C ARG A 45 8.68 6.57 4.42
N ALA A 46 7.97 5.59 4.97
CA ALA A 46 6.58 5.77 5.38
C ALA A 46 6.46 6.77 6.57
N SER A 47 5.25 7.28 6.78
CA SER A 47 4.93 8.17 7.91
C SER A 47 5.26 7.52 9.26
N ALA A 48 5.23 8.30 10.35
CA ALA A 48 5.44 7.75 11.69
C ALA A 48 4.42 6.64 12.01
N ALA A 49 3.13 6.91 11.78
CA ALA A 49 2.07 5.93 11.96
C ALA A 49 2.22 4.72 11.02
N GLY A 50 2.62 4.93 9.77
CA GLY A 50 2.85 3.84 8.81
C GLY A 50 4.04 2.92 9.14
N ARG A 51 4.80 3.24 10.19
CA ARG A 51 5.93 2.43 10.71
C ARG A 51 5.69 1.95 12.14
N ASP A 52 4.50 2.18 12.71
CA ASP A 52 4.15 1.73 14.04
C ASP A 52 3.55 0.32 13.95
N GLU A 53 4.33 -0.69 14.33
CA GLU A 53 3.92 -2.10 14.31
C GLU A 53 2.78 -2.40 15.30
N LYS A 54 2.72 -1.70 16.43
CA LYS A 54 1.65 -1.88 17.41
C LYS A 54 0.33 -1.35 16.85
N LEU A 55 0.38 -0.20 16.18
CA LEU A 55 -0.78 0.36 15.50
C LEU A 55 -1.23 -0.55 14.34
N ALA A 56 -0.31 -1.07 13.55
CA ALA A 56 -0.61 -1.99 12.45
C ALA A 56 -1.33 -3.26 12.96
N LYS A 57 -0.84 -3.86 14.05
CA LYS A 57 -1.47 -5.05 14.65
C LYS A 57 -2.89 -4.75 15.16
N LYS A 58 -3.06 -3.66 15.92
CA LYS A 58 -4.38 -3.25 16.43
C LYS A 58 -5.37 -2.99 15.31
N LEU A 59 -4.91 -2.35 14.23
CA LEU A 59 -5.74 -2.08 13.06
C LEU A 59 -6.18 -3.37 12.36
N TRP A 60 -5.28 -4.35 12.22
CA TRP A 60 -5.60 -5.65 11.64
C TRP A 60 -6.69 -6.38 12.45
N GLU A 61 -6.47 -6.54 13.76
CA GLU A 61 -7.40 -7.23 14.66
C GLU A 61 -8.79 -6.55 14.67
N LEU A 62 -8.82 -5.22 14.71
CA LEU A 62 -10.06 -4.46 14.63
C LEU A 62 -10.78 -4.68 13.30
N SER A 63 -10.04 -4.63 12.18
CA SER A 63 -10.61 -4.80 10.85
C SER A 63 -11.23 -6.20 10.68
N GLU A 64 -10.52 -7.25 11.11
CA GLU A 64 -11.05 -8.61 11.08
C GLU A 64 -12.32 -8.75 11.92
N LYS A 65 -12.31 -8.20 13.13
CA LYS A 65 -13.49 -8.20 14.01
C LYS A 65 -14.67 -7.48 13.36
N THR A 66 -14.48 -6.26 12.89
CA THR A 66 -15.55 -5.44 12.30
C THR A 66 -16.13 -6.08 11.05
N VAL A 67 -15.29 -6.67 10.18
CA VAL A 67 -15.79 -7.38 8.99
C VAL A 67 -16.66 -8.58 9.37
N ARG A 68 -16.25 -9.38 10.37
CA ARG A 68 -17.05 -10.52 10.86
C ARG A 68 -18.40 -10.07 11.41
N GLU A 69 -18.41 -9.07 12.30
CA GLU A 69 -19.65 -8.52 12.89
C GLU A 69 -20.62 -8.03 11.80
N ILE A 70 -20.12 -7.38 10.76
CA ILE A 70 -20.93 -6.91 9.63
C ILE A 70 -21.50 -8.10 8.83
N LEU A 71 -20.69 -9.12 8.54
CA LEU A 71 -21.14 -10.27 7.77
C LEU A 71 -22.17 -11.11 8.52
N GLU A 72 -21.97 -11.32 9.83
CA GLU A 72 -22.94 -11.95 10.73
C GLU A 72 -24.26 -11.16 10.77
N SER A 73 -24.19 -9.83 10.90
CA SER A 73 -25.39 -8.98 10.91
C SER A 73 -26.20 -9.04 9.60
N LYS A 74 -25.55 -9.39 8.49
CA LYS A 74 -26.16 -9.53 7.16
C LYS A 74 -26.55 -10.97 6.83
N GLY A 75 -26.29 -11.93 7.71
CA GLY A 75 -26.52 -13.36 7.48
C GLY A 75 -25.69 -13.94 6.33
N LEU A 76 -24.52 -13.36 6.06
CA LEU A 76 -23.62 -13.77 4.98
C LEU A 76 -22.51 -14.73 5.47
N GLN A 77 -22.49 -15.05 6.76
CA GLN A 77 -21.55 -15.96 7.42
C GLN A 77 -22.22 -16.74 8.55
#